data_AF-A0A5C6XDQ2-F1
#
_entry.id   AF-A0A5C6XDQ2-F1
#
_cell.length_a   1.000
_cell.length_b   1.000
_cell.length_c   1.000
_cell.angle_alpha   90.00
_cell.angle_beta   90.00
_cell.angle_gamma   90.00
#
_symmetry.space_group_name_H-M   'P 1'
#
loop_
_entity.id
_entity.type
_entity.pdbx_description
1 polymer ?
#
loop_
_entity_poly.entity_id
_entity_poly.type
_entity_poly.pdbx_seq_one_letter_code
_entity_poly.pdbx_strand_id
1 'polypeptide(L)'
;MRAGRGLFVSSYNRENPPRPAQPLELYEFEGCPYCRKVREAMSELDLEFIDRTCAKNDEVKRARAVELSGKAQFPLLVDPNTDTVLLESEAIIEHLHQHYGDGRGFLDKATSFPSTVAGSMATIVRPKGIRVRPGLEARQQPESTLVLYNFEASPFCRKVREALNELNLDYHVKNVAKGSARRPEFRELSGRMMVPYLIDPNHDVAMFESDDIVAYLQQTYGADA
;
A
#
# COMPACT_ATOMS: atom_id res chain seq x y z
N MET A 1 -8.84 18.81 -8.46
CA MET A 1 -7.38 18.94 -8.28
C MET A 1 -6.95 17.74 -7.41
N ARG A 2 -5.97 16.93 -7.83
CA ARG A 2 -5.56 15.71 -7.09
C ARG A 2 -4.71 16.01 -5.83
N ALA A 3 -4.46 17.28 -5.54
CA ALA A 3 -3.63 17.72 -4.43
C ALA A 3 -4.32 17.37 -3.10
N GLY A 4 -3.74 16.43 -2.34
CA GLY A 4 -4.18 16.07 -0.99
C GLY A 4 -4.84 14.70 -0.82
N ARG A 5 -5.11 13.94 -1.89
CA ARG A 5 -5.60 12.54 -1.74
C ARG A 5 -4.55 11.66 -1.07
N GLY A 6 -4.99 10.83 -0.12
CA GLY A 6 -4.11 10.04 0.74
C GLY A 6 -3.28 10.84 1.76
N LEU A 7 -3.50 12.15 1.92
CA LEU A 7 -2.90 12.94 3.01
C LEU A 7 -3.82 13.04 4.23
N PHE A 8 -5.14 13.03 4.00
CA PHE A 8 -6.16 13.17 5.01
C PHE A 8 -7.12 11.99 4.97
N VAL A 9 -7.58 11.56 6.14
CA VAL A 9 -8.74 10.69 6.26
C VAL A 9 -9.99 11.50 5.94
N SER A 10 -10.95 10.89 5.23
CA SER A 10 -12.25 11.49 4.91
C SER A 10 -12.97 11.95 6.19
N SER A 11 -13.88 12.92 6.09
CA SER A 11 -14.66 13.35 7.26
C SER A 11 -15.46 12.19 7.87
N TYR A 12 -16.11 11.40 7.02
CA TYR A 12 -16.90 10.25 7.44
C TYR A 12 -16.05 9.23 8.22
N ASN A 13 -14.88 8.86 7.70
CA ASN A 13 -14.03 7.83 8.32
C ASN A 13 -13.27 8.30 9.56
N ARG A 14 -13.17 9.60 9.81
CA ARG A 14 -12.68 10.11 11.11
C ARG A 14 -13.65 9.80 12.24
N GLU A 15 -14.94 9.88 11.93
CA GLU A 15 -16.03 9.61 12.88
C GLU A 15 -16.40 8.11 12.90
N ASN A 16 -16.22 7.43 11.77
CA ASN A 16 -16.56 6.02 11.54
C ASN A 16 -15.33 5.26 11.01
N PRO A 17 -14.28 5.09 11.82
CA PRO A 17 -13.05 4.45 11.37
C PRO A 17 -13.31 2.98 11.03
N PRO A 18 -13.02 2.52 9.79
CA PRO A 18 -13.31 1.16 9.41
C PRO A 18 -12.41 0.20 10.18
N ARG A 19 -13.01 -0.92 10.63
CA ARG A 19 -12.33 -2.02 11.32
C ARG A 19 -12.73 -3.34 10.67
N PRO A 20 -12.24 -3.64 9.45
CA PRO A 20 -12.47 -4.94 8.83
C PRO A 20 -12.03 -6.07 9.77
N ALA A 21 -12.80 -7.16 9.83
CA ALA A 21 -12.49 -8.29 10.70
C ALA A 21 -11.25 -9.06 10.23
N GLN A 22 -11.02 -9.05 8.92
CA GLN A 22 -9.86 -9.65 8.27
C GLN A 22 -9.15 -8.60 7.42
N PRO A 23 -7.81 -8.61 7.36
CA PRO A 23 -7.07 -7.67 6.54
C PRO A 23 -7.38 -7.90 5.06
N LEU A 24 -7.61 -6.82 4.33
CA LEU A 24 -7.70 -6.86 2.87
C LEU A 24 -6.31 -7.17 2.30
N GLU A 25 -6.22 -7.83 1.14
CA GLU A 25 -4.96 -7.97 0.41
C GLU A 25 -4.98 -7.14 -0.86
N LEU A 26 -3.93 -6.36 -1.09
CA LEU A 26 -3.74 -5.56 -2.29
C LEU A 26 -2.51 -6.06 -3.04
N TYR A 27 -2.72 -6.68 -4.21
CA TYR A 27 -1.67 -7.05 -5.14
C TYR A 27 -1.35 -5.85 -6.03
N GLU A 28 -0.14 -5.31 -5.90
CA GLU A 28 0.20 -4.01 -6.48
C GLU A 28 1.71 -3.82 -6.68
N PHE A 29 2.12 -2.73 -7.35
CA PHE A 29 3.50 -2.27 -7.23
C PHE A 29 3.63 -0.75 -7.26
N GLU A 30 4.62 -0.21 -6.55
CA GLU A 30 4.73 1.23 -6.27
C GLU A 30 4.78 2.08 -7.56
N GLY A 31 5.46 1.60 -8.59
CA GLY A 31 5.57 2.28 -9.88
C GLY A 31 4.28 2.31 -10.73
N CYS A 32 3.20 1.65 -10.31
CA CYS A 32 1.94 1.60 -11.05
C CYS A 32 1.01 2.78 -10.71
N PRO A 33 0.63 3.62 -11.69
CA PRO A 33 -0.25 4.76 -11.44
C PRO A 33 -1.68 4.35 -11.04
N TYR A 34 -2.14 3.16 -11.45
CA TYR A 34 -3.45 2.63 -11.04
C TYR A 34 -3.43 2.07 -9.62
N CYS A 35 -2.33 1.44 -9.20
CA CYS A 35 -2.14 0.97 -7.82
C CYS A 35 -2.11 2.14 -6.85
N ARG A 36 -1.39 3.21 -7.21
CA ARG A 36 -1.37 4.46 -6.45
C ARG A 36 -2.77 5.01 -6.19
N LYS A 37 -3.70 4.93 -7.15
CA LYS A 37 -5.09 5.39 -6.94
C LYS A 37 -5.80 4.61 -5.84
N VAL A 38 -5.60 3.30 -5.81
CA VAL A 38 -6.18 2.43 -4.79
C VAL A 38 -5.54 2.72 -3.43
N ARG A 39 -4.20 2.86 -3.36
CA ARG A 39 -3.52 3.29 -2.12
C ARG A 39 -3.98 4.64 -1.61
N GLU A 40 -4.18 5.62 -2.50
CA GLU A 40 -4.74 6.93 -2.16
C GLU A 40 -6.10 6.79 -1.48
N ALA A 41 -6.99 5.95 -2.04
CA ALA A 41 -8.30 5.66 -1.47
C ALA A 41 -8.21 4.90 -0.13
N MET A 42 -7.40 3.84 -0.04
CA MET A 42 -7.21 3.11 1.22
C MET A 42 -6.65 4.00 2.34
N SER A 43 -5.72 4.91 2.01
CA SER A 43 -5.19 5.90 2.94
C SER A 43 -6.22 6.96 3.35
N GLU A 44 -7.14 7.33 2.45
CA GLU A 44 -8.23 8.26 2.72
C GLU A 44 -9.34 7.64 3.57
N LEU A 45 -9.61 6.34 3.38
CA LEU A 45 -10.58 5.58 4.16
C LEU A 45 -10.02 5.09 5.51
N ASP A 46 -8.74 5.34 5.81
CA ASP A 46 -8.06 4.86 7.01
C ASP A 46 -8.06 3.32 7.11
N LEU A 47 -7.86 2.63 5.99
CA LEU A 47 -7.84 1.16 5.92
C LEU A 47 -6.46 0.57 6.20
N GLU A 48 -6.47 -0.60 6.82
CA GLU A 48 -5.33 -1.51 6.95
C GLU A 48 -5.42 -2.58 5.85
N PHE A 49 -4.27 -3.03 5.35
CA PHE A 49 -4.21 -4.09 4.34
C PHE A 49 -2.84 -4.74 4.28
N ILE A 50 -2.78 -5.99 3.81
CA ILE A 50 -1.55 -6.64 3.39
C ILE A 50 -1.23 -6.21 1.96
N ASP A 51 -0.09 -5.56 1.77
CA ASP A 51 0.47 -5.29 0.46
C ASP A 51 1.21 -6.54 -0.03
N ARG A 52 0.73 -7.08 -1.15
CA ARG A 52 1.32 -8.19 -1.88
C ARG A 52 2.14 -7.61 -3.04
N THR A 53 3.45 -7.50 -2.85
CA THR A 53 4.30 -6.76 -3.79
C THR A 53 4.43 -7.50 -5.13
N CYS A 54 3.94 -6.91 -6.20
CA CYS A 54 3.85 -7.52 -7.53
C CYS A 54 4.64 -6.72 -8.56
N ALA A 55 5.82 -6.21 -8.17
CA ALA A 55 6.73 -5.56 -9.11
C ALA A 55 7.06 -6.51 -10.28
N LYS A 56 7.50 -5.96 -11.42
CA LYS A 56 7.84 -6.80 -12.58
C LYS A 56 8.92 -7.80 -12.19
N ASN A 57 8.82 -9.01 -12.75
CA ASN A 57 9.67 -10.17 -12.45
C ASN A 57 9.39 -10.88 -11.13
N ASP A 58 8.43 -10.45 -10.31
CA ASP A 58 7.94 -11.36 -9.26
C ASP A 58 7.29 -12.59 -9.90
N GLU A 59 7.73 -13.79 -9.51
CA GLU A 59 7.24 -15.05 -10.06
C GLU A 59 6.08 -15.61 -9.24
N VAL A 60 6.08 -15.38 -7.92
CA VAL A 60 5.17 -16.05 -6.99
C VAL A 60 3.83 -15.33 -6.90
N LYS A 61 3.83 -14.04 -6.59
CA LYS A 61 2.58 -13.30 -6.29
C LYS A 61 1.87 -12.89 -7.58
N ARG A 62 2.61 -12.67 -8.68
CA ARG A 62 2.03 -12.53 -10.02
C ARG A 62 1.36 -13.82 -10.51
N ALA A 63 1.94 -14.99 -10.25
CA ALA A 63 1.28 -16.27 -10.55
C ALA A 63 0.02 -16.43 -9.70
N ARG A 64 0.10 -16.13 -8.39
CA ARG A 64 -1.07 -16.14 -7.50
C ARG A 64 -2.18 -15.18 -7.98
N ALA A 65 -1.83 -14.00 -8.48
CA ALA A 65 -2.80 -13.07 -9.06
C ALA A 65 -3.52 -13.64 -10.29
N VAL A 66 -2.82 -14.44 -11.11
CA VAL A 66 -3.43 -15.17 -12.24
C VAL A 66 -4.39 -16.24 -11.75
N GLU A 67 -4.01 -17.02 -10.73
CA GLU A 67 -4.90 -18.03 -10.14
C GLU A 67 -6.19 -17.42 -9.60
N LEU A 68 -6.08 -16.26 -8.94
CA LEU A 68 -7.22 -15.56 -8.32
C LEU A 68 -8.14 -14.88 -9.34
N SER A 69 -7.59 -14.32 -10.42
CA SER A 69 -8.34 -13.40 -11.29
C SER A 69 -8.30 -13.73 -12.79
N GLY A 70 -7.59 -14.80 -13.17
CA GLY A 70 -7.41 -15.25 -14.54
C GLY A 70 -6.35 -14.48 -15.35
N LYS A 71 -5.77 -13.40 -14.82
CA LYS A 71 -4.72 -12.62 -15.50
C LYS A 71 -3.84 -11.83 -14.54
N ALA A 72 -2.58 -11.61 -14.93
CA ALA A 72 -1.63 -10.79 -14.16
C ALA A 72 -1.86 -9.29 -14.40
N GLN A 73 -2.96 -8.76 -13.86
CA GLN A 73 -3.34 -7.35 -13.95
C GLN A 73 -3.36 -6.70 -12.56
N PHE A 74 -2.83 -5.47 -12.46
CA PHE A 74 -2.66 -4.76 -11.18
C PHE A 74 -3.23 -3.34 -11.24
N PRO A 75 -3.87 -2.83 -10.17
CA PRO A 75 -4.06 -3.50 -8.88
C PRO A 75 -5.11 -4.63 -8.95
N LEU A 76 -4.95 -5.60 -8.06
CA LEU A 76 -5.93 -6.65 -7.74
C LEU A 76 -6.22 -6.58 -6.24
N LEU A 77 -7.49 -6.45 -5.87
CA LEU A 77 -7.94 -6.47 -4.47
C LEU A 77 -8.52 -7.86 -4.16
N VAL A 78 -8.14 -8.42 -3.02
CA VAL A 78 -8.85 -9.54 -2.37
C VAL A 78 -9.43 -9.02 -1.07
N ASP A 79 -10.76 -9.05 -0.96
CA ASP A 79 -11.48 -8.65 0.24
C ASP A 79 -12.19 -9.86 0.86
N PRO A 80 -11.62 -10.46 1.91
CA PRO A 80 -12.23 -11.62 2.57
C PRO A 80 -13.48 -11.24 3.38
N ASN A 81 -13.69 -9.96 3.70
CA ASN A 81 -14.85 -9.52 4.47
C ASN A 81 -16.13 -9.48 3.61
N THR A 82 -15.97 -9.42 2.29
CA THR A 82 -17.07 -9.41 1.31
C THR A 82 -16.99 -10.57 0.31
N ASP A 83 -16.06 -11.50 0.51
CA ASP A 83 -15.76 -12.63 -0.40
C ASP A 83 -15.57 -12.18 -1.86
N THR A 84 -14.78 -11.12 -2.07
CA THR A 84 -14.63 -10.50 -3.39
C THR A 84 -13.19 -10.45 -3.86
N VAL A 85 -12.98 -10.76 -5.13
CA VAL A 85 -11.71 -10.58 -5.85
C VAL A 85 -11.95 -9.60 -7.01
N LEU A 86 -11.33 -8.42 -6.96
CA LEU A 86 -11.61 -7.32 -7.90
C LEU A 86 -10.35 -6.87 -8.63
N LEU A 87 -10.51 -6.74 -9.95
CA LEU A 87 -9.60 -6.02 -10.82
C LEU A 87 -10.16 -4.62 -11.13
N GLU A 88 -9.39 -3.84 -11.89
CA GLU A 88 -9.71 -2.47 -12.32
C GLU A 88 -9.75 -1.47 -11.16
N SER A 89 -8.82 -0.50 -11.17
CA SER A 89 -8.69 0.46 -10.07
C SER A 89 -9.98 1.22 -9.73
N GLU A 90 -10.85 1.52 -10.69
CA GLU A 90 -12.13 2.20 -10.39
C GLU A 90 -13.15 1.28 -9.71
N ALA A 91 -13.23 0.01 -10.10
CA ALA A 91 -14.12 -0.95 -9.46
C ALA A 91 -13.66 -1.23 -8.02
N ILE A 92 -12.35 -1.35 -7.82
CA ILE A 92 -11.74 -1.48 -6.49
C ILE A 92 -12.07 -0.26 -5.62
N ILE A 93 -11.84 0.96 -6.12
CA ILE A 93 -12.12 2.20 -5.35
C ILE A 93 -13.61 2.30 -5.02
N GLU A 94 -14.48 2.01 -5.98
CA GLU A 94 -15.93 2.00 -5.75
C GLU A 94 -16.31 1.00 -4.65
N HIS A 95 -15.78 -0.23 -4.70
CA HIS A 95 -16.00 -1.26 -3.68
C HIS A 95 -15.55 -0.79 -2.30
N LEU A 96 -14.35 -0.21 -2.20
CA LEU A 96 -13.79 0.26 -0.94
C LEU A 96 -14.66 1.37 -0.31
N HIS A 97 -15.11 2.33 -1.11
CA HIS A 97 -15.99 3.40 -0.62
C HIS A 97 -17.38 2.89 -0.24
N GLN A 98 -17.92 1.90 -0.96
CA GLN A 98 -19.23 1.34 -0.65
C GLN A 98 -19.25 0.54 0.66
N HIS A 99 -18.18 -0.20 0.96
CA HIS A 99 -18.15 -1.09 2.14
C HIS A 99 -17.44 -0.49 3.35
N TYR A 100 -16.52 0.46 3.13
CA TYR A 100 -15.68 1.03 4.18
C TYR A 100 -15.70 2.56 4.23
N GLY A 101 -16.54 3.22 3.44
CA GLY A 101 -16.75 4.66 3.45
C GLY A 101 -18.23 5.01 3.45
N ASP A 102 -18.56 6.23 3.05
CA ASP A 102 -19.92 6.74 2.86
C ASP A 102 -20.42 6.60 1.41
N GLY A 103 -19.82 5.69 0.64
CA GLY A 103 -20.03 5.57 -0.80
C GLY A 103 -19.24 6.62 -1.60
N ARG A 104 -19.52 6.70 -2.90
CA ARG A 104 -18.84 7.64 -3.81
C ARG A 104 -19.84 8.53 -4.53
N GLY A 105 -19.76 9.84 -4.28
CA GLY A 105 -20.61 10.83 -4.93
C GLY A 105 -20.35 10.95 -6.43
N PHE A 106 -21.35 11.41 -7.18
CA PHE A 106 -21.25 11.63 -8.63
C PHE A 106 -20.07 12.55 -9.03
N LEU A 107 -19.83 13.60 -8.25
CA LEU A 107 -18.72 14.55 -8.46
C LEU A 107 -17.34 13.89 -8.34
N ASP A 108 -17.18 12.89 -7.47
CA ASP A 108 -15.92 12.17 -7.28
C ASP A 108 -15.62 11.18 -8.42
N LYS A 109 -16.66 10.70 -9.11
CA LYS A 109 -16.51 9.85 -10.30
C LYS A 109 -15.99 10.68 -11.48
N ALA A 110 -16.51 11.89 -11.68
CA ALA A 110 -16.15 12.78 -12.79
C ALA A 110 -14.69 13.29 -12.73
N THR A 111 -14.09 13.44 -11.54
CA THR A 111 -12.72 13.95 -11.38
C THR A 111 -11.62 12.89 -11.55
N SER A 112 -11.97 11.61 -11.66
CA SER A 112 -11.00 10.50 -11.77
C SER A 112 -10.31 10.44 -13.14
N PHE A 113 -11.01 10.83 -14.21
CA PHE A 113 -10.57 10.63 -15.59
C PHE A 113 -9.36 11.52 -16.01
N PRO A 114 -9.32 12.83 -15.71
CA PRO A 114 -8.23 13.70 -16.18
C PRO A 114 -6.88 13.49 -15.47
N SER A 115 -6.89 12.88 -14.27
CA SER A 115 -5.73 12.86 -13.37
C SER A 115 -4.73 11.73 -13.63
N THR A 116 -5.16 10.67 -14.34
CA THR A 116 -4.34 9.46 -14.55
C THR A 116 -3.16 9.71 -15.49
N VAL A 117 -3.30 10.60 -16.49
CA VAL A 117 -2.25 10.90 -17.49
C VAL A 117 -1.04 11.61 -16.88
N ALA A 118 -1.25 12.56 -15.97
CA ALA A 118 -0.16 13.30 -15.33
C ALA A 118 0.69 12.43 -14.38
N GLY A 119 0.07 11.46 -13.70
CA GLY A 119 0.76 10.51 -12.82
C GLY A 119 1.73 9.59 -13.57
N SER A 120 1.35 9.16 -14.78
CA SER A 120 2.19 8.31 -15.64
C SER A 120 3.51 8.95 -16.06
N MET A 121 3.55 10.28 -16.20
CA MET A 121 4.78 11.00 -16.55
C MET A 121 5.80 11.03 -15.40
N ALA A 122 5.35 11.04 -14.14
CA ALA A 122 6.25 11.03 -12.98
C ALA A 122 7.00 9.68 -12.82
N THR A 123 6.40 8.57 -13.26
CA THR A 123 7.05 7.25 -13.27
C THR A 123 8.24 7.18 -14.22
N ILE A 124 8.23 7.94 -15.32
CA ILE A 124 9.33 7.98 -16.30
C ILE A 124 10.61 8.55 -15.68
N VAL A 125 10.50 9.43 -14.67
CA VAL A 125 11.64 10.13 -14.05
C VAL A 125 12.24 9.35 -12.88
N ARG A 126 11.53 8.36 -12.30
CA ARG A 126 11.98 7.60 -11.13
C ARG A 126 11.61 6.11 -11.25
N PRO A 127 12.50 5.26 -11.79
CA PRO A 127 12.19 3.85 -12.10
C PRO A 127 12.16 2.89 -10.90
N LYS A 128 12.17 3.42 -9.66
CA LYS A 128 12.19 2.62 -8.43
C LYS A 128 10.84 1.94 -8.14
N GLY A 129 10.89 0.76 -7.53
CA GLY A 129 9.68 -0.02 -7.20
C GLY A 129 8.89 -0.52 -8.42
N ILE A 130 9.52 -0.59 -9.61
CA ILE A 130 8.93 -1.14 -10.85
C ILE A 130 9.29 -2.60 -11.06
N ARG A 131 10.49 -3.01 -10.64
CA ARG A 131 11.03 -4.35 -10.86
C ARG A 131 11.56 -4.92 -9.56
N VAL A 132 11.38 -6.21 -9.37
CA VAL A 132 12.09 -6.98 -8.35
C VAL A 132 13.58 -6.99 -8.68
N ARG A 133 14.41 -6.95 -7.64
CA ARG A 133 15.87 -7.09 -7.77
C ARG A 133 16.21 -8.54 -8.20
N PRO A 134 17.19 -8.73 -9.10
CA PRO A 134 17.65 -10.06 -9.48
C PRO A 134 18.03 -10.93 -8.27
N GLY A 135 17.61 -12.19 -8.28
CA GLY A 135 17.76 -13.15 -7.19
C GLY A 135 16.55 -13.18 -6.23
N LEU A 136 15.66 -12.18 -6.27
CA LEU A 136 14.53 -12.07 -5.35
C LEU A 136 13.17 -12.38 -6.00
N GLU A 137 13.15 -12.74 -7.28
CA GLU A 137 11.95 -13.00 -8.08
C GLU A 137 11.00 -14.02 -7.44
N ALA A 138 11.58 -15.06 -6.84
CA ALA A 138 10.86 -16.15 -6.16
C ALA A 138 11.09 -16.18 -4.64
N ARG A 139 11.40 -15.02 -4.04
CA ARG A 139 11.67 -14.86 -2.60
C ARG A 139 10.61 -15.57 -1.73
N GLN A 140 11.08 -16.41 -0.81
CA GLN A 140 10.29 -16.84 0.34
C GLN A 140 10.05 -15.67 1.29
N GLN A 141 8.79 -15.47 1.70
CA GLN A 141 8.43 -14.40 2.62
C GLN A 141 8.93 -14.71 4.04
N PRO A 142 9.25 -13.67 4.85
CA PRO A 142 9.56 -13.86 6.27
C PRO A 142 8.42 -14.56 7.02
N GLU A 143 8.73 -15.24 8.12
CA GLU A 143 7.74 -15.99 8.91
C GLU A 143 6.62 -15.08 9.43
N SER A 144 6.99 -13.91 9.94
CA SER A 144 6.07 -12.88 10.39
C SER A 144 6.05 -11.70 9.43
N THR A 145 4.85 -11.20 9.12
CA THR A 145 4.68 -10.08 8.20
C THR A 145 5.23 -8.78 8.81
N LEU A 146 6.07 -8.06 8.05
CA LEU A 146 6.55 -6.73 8.39
C LEU A 146 5.38 -5.76 8.53
N VAL A 147 5.45 -4.76 9.41
CA VAL A 147 4.41 -3.73 9.56
C VAL A 147 4.97 -2.37 9.21
N LEU A 148 4.28 -1.64 8.33
CA LEU A 148 4.64 -0.27 7.95
C LEU A 148 3.53 0.70 8.32
N TYR A 149 3.78 1.58 9.29
CA TYR A 149 2.94 2.73 9.54
C TYR A 149 3.26 3.84 8.51
N ASN A 150 2.27 4.23 7.71
CA ASN A 150 2.47 5.18 6.62
C ASN A 150 1.21 6.00 6.27
N PHE A 151 1.31 6.79 5.20
CA PHE A 151 0.18 7.27 4.41
C PHE A 151 0.66 7.54 2.98
N GLU A 152 -0.24 7.51 2.01
CA GLU A 152 0.14 7.47 0.59
C GLU A 152 0.85 8.75 0.13
N ALA A 153 0.39 9.92 0.59
CA ALA A 153 0.94 11.21 0.16
C ALA A 153 2.36 11.52 0.66
N SER A 154 2.95 10.68 1.53
CA SER A 154 4.30 10.92 2.08
C SER A 154 5.40 10.44 1.12
N PRO A 155 6.31 11.33 0.67
CA PRO A 155 7.45 10.92 -0.16
C PRO A 155 8.45 10.01 0.58
N PHE A 156 8.57 10.15 1.91
CA PHE A 156 9.42 9.30 2.74
C PHE A 156 8.85 7.88 2.84
N CYS A 157 7.52 7.75 2.98
CA CYS A 157 6.86 6.45 2.96
C CYS A 157 6.99 5.78 1.60
N ARG A 158 6.83 6.55 0.51
CA ARG A 158 7.08 6.06 -0.85
C ARG A 158 8.49 5.46 -0.99
N LYS A 159 9.52 6.10 -0.43
CA LYS A 159 10.90 5.58 -0.48
C LYS A 159 11.02 4.17 0.14
N VAL A 160 10.31 3.92 1.24
CA VAL A 160 10.28 2.60 1.88
C VAL A 160 9.49 1.58 1.06
N ARG A 161 8.31 1.94 0.54
CA ARG A 161 7.52 1.05 -0.33
C ARG A 161 8.23 0.69 -1.63
N GLU A 162 9.00 1.62 -2.20
CA GLU A 162 9.89 1.35 -3.34
C GLU A 162 10.89 0.23 -3.01
N ALA A 163 11.53 0.29 -1.82
CA ALA A 163 12.47 -0.72 -1.39
C ALA A 163 11.80 -2.08 -1.10
N LEU A 164 10.64 -2.09 -0.45
CA LEU A 164 9.86 -3.32 -0.21
C LEU A 164 9.47 -4.01 -1.52
N ASN A 165 9.05 -3.24 -2.54
CA ASN A 165 8.77 -3.75 -3.88
C ASN A 165 10.01 -4.32 -4.58
N GLU A 166 11.15 -3.63 -4.51
CA GLU A 166 12.41 -4.10 -5.11
C GLU A 166 12.94 -5.36 -4.41
N LEU A 167 12.67 -5.50 -3.11
CA LEU A 167 13.03 -6.67 -2.31
C LEU A 167 11.99 -7.79 -2.38
N ASN A 168 10.87 -7.59 -3.05
CA ASN A 168 9.78 -8.55 -3.18
C ASN A 168 9.19 -9.02 -1.83
N LEU A 169 9.10 -8.09 -0.86
CA LEU A 169 8.64 -8.33 0.50
C LEU A 169 7.19 -7.87 0.67
N ASP A 170 6.34 -8.76 1.16
CA ASP A 170 4.98 -8.45 1.59
C ASP A 170 4.99 -7.81 2.97
N TYR A 171 4.05 -6.91 3.22
CA TYR A 171 4.00 -6.15 4.46
C TYR A 171 2.58 -5.68 4.77
N HIS A 172 2.28 -5.56 6.07
CA HIS A 172 1.04 -5.02 6.57
C HIS A 172 1.14 -3.49 6.64
N VAL A 173 0.30 -2.80 5.88
CA VAL A 173 0.17 -1.35 5.90
C VAL A 173 -0.79 -0.91 6.98
N LYS A 174 -0.32 -0.07 7.89
CA LYS A 174 -1.14 0.66 8.86
C LYS A 174 -1.21 2.14 8.50
N ASN A 175 -2.32 2.55 7.87
CA ASN A 175 -2.50 3.94 7.48
C ASN A 175 -2.70 4.84 8.72
N VAL A 176 -1.96 5.95 8.73
CA VAL A 176 -1.99 7.01 9.76
C VAL A 176 -2.04 8.39 9.12
N ALA A 177 -2.83 8.55 8.06
CA ALA A 177 -3.10 9.82 7.40
C ALA A 177 -3.68 10.87 8.37
N LYS A 178 -3.70 12.15 7.98
CA LYS A 178 -4.21 13.22 8.84
C LYS A 178 -5.68 13.02 9.20
N GLY A 179 -5.96 12.87 10.50
CA GLY A 179 -7.29 12.56 11.02
C GLY A 179 -7.51 11.09 11.37
N SER A 180 -6.55 10.20 11.05
CA SER A 180 -6.66 8.78 11.38
C SER A 180 -6.88 8.53 12.87
N ALA A 181 -7.83 7.64 13.16
CA ALA A 181 -8.14 7.22 14.52
C ALA A 181 -7.01 6.38 15.15
N ARG A 182 -6.06 5.89 14.34
CA ARG A 182 -4.87 5.16 14.82
C ARG A 182 -3.76 6.05 15.34
N ARG A 183 -3.82 7.37 15.14
CA ARG A 183 -2.74 8.26 15.55
C ARG A 183 -2.44 8.27 17.05
N PRO A 184 -3.44 8.22 17.96
CA PRO A 184 -3.17 8.10 19.39
C PRO A 184 -2.40 6.82 19.73
N GLU A 185 -2.90 5.66 19.29
CA GLU A 185 -2.23 4.36 19.47
C GLU A 185 -0.81 4.37 18.88
N PHE A 186 -0.65 4.92 17.67
CA PHE A 186 0.66 5.03 17.03
C PHE A 186 1.62 5.93 17.81
N ARG A 187 1.15 7.03 18.43
CA ARG A 187 1.99 7.88 19.30
C ARG A 187 2.42 7.15 20.55
N GLU A 188 1.52 6.39 21.16
CA GLU A 188 1.81 5.61 22.35
C GLU A 188 2.87 4.54 22.05
N LEU A 189 2.72 3.85 20.92
CA LEU A 189 3.67 2.84 20.45
C LEU A 189 5.05 3.41 20.08
N SER A 190 5.08 4.51 19.34
CA SER A 190 6.30 4.99 18.67
C SER A 190 6.92 6.24 19.32
N GLY A 191 6.27 6.80 20.34
CA GLY A 191 6.68 8.00 21.08
C GLY A 191 6.48 9.33 20.34
N ARG A 192 6.23 9.33 19.02
CA ARG A 192 6.05 10.56 18.22
C ARG A 192 5.25 10.34 16.94
N MET A 193 4.56 11.38 16.45
CA MET A 193 3.92 11.33 15.13
C MET A 193 4.91 11.58 14.00
N MET A 194 5.65 10.55 13.63
CA MET A 194 6.54 10.58 12.48
C MET A 194 6.28 9.33 11.63
N VAL A 195 6.38 9.46 10.30
CA VAL A 195 6.31 8.32 9.38
C VAL A 195 7.37 8.50 8.29
N PRO A 196 7.86 7.41 7.69
CA PRO A 196 7.52 5.99 7.95
C PRO A 196 8.00 5.48 9.31
N TYR A 197 7.33 4.46 9.82
CA TYR A 197 7.78 3.66 10.95
C TYR A 197 7.62 2.17 10.60
N LEU A 198 8.74 1.46 10.55
CA LEU A 198 8.79 0.03 10.24
C LEU A 198 8.84 -0.75 11.55
N ILE A 199 8.11 -1.86 11.61
CA ILE A 199 8.27 -2.91 12.63
C ILE A 199 8.59 -4.21 11.89
N ASP A 200 9.71 -4.83 12.26
CA ASP A 200 10.09 -6.16 11.84
C ASP A 200 10.08 -7.12 13.05
N PRO A 201 9.01 -7.90 13.21
CA PRO A 201 8.92 -8.87 14.30
C PRO A 201 9.90 -10.04 14.17
N ASN A 202 10.45 -10.30 12.98
CA ASN A 202 11.39 -11.41 12.77
C ASN A 202 12.76 -11.12 13.39
N HIS A 203 13.08 -9.85 13.63
CA HIS A 203 14.37 -9.40 14.16
C HIS A 203 14.25 -8.49 15.38
N ASP A 204 13.04 -8.35 15.94
CA ASP A 204 12.72 -7.44 17.06
C ASP A 204 13.17 -5.99 16.79
N VAL A 205 12.93 -5.50 15.56
CA VAL A 205 13.31 -4.15 15.13
C VAL A 205 12.06 -3.27 14.99
N ALA A 206 12.14 -2.06 15.53
CA ALA A 206 11.17 -1.01 15.22
C ALA A 206 11.90 0.34 15.06
N MET A 207 11.70 1.03 13.94
CA MET A 207 12.50 2.21 13.61
C MET A 207 11.78 3.24 12.73
N PHE A 208 12.23 4.49 12.89
CA PHE A 208 11.90 5.64 12.04
C PHE A 208 12.96 5.85 10.96
N GLU A 209 12.85 6.99 10.25
CA GLU A 209 13.78 7.48 9.24
C GLU A 209 13.79 6.61 7.98
N SER A 210 13.25 7.14 6.88
CA SER A 210 13.08 6.36 5.64
C SER A 210 14.39 5.83 5.08
N ASP A 211 15.50 6.51 5.36
CA ASP A 211 16.81 6.16 4.83
C ASP A 211 17.42 5.01 5.62
N ASP A 212 17.29 5.04 6.94
CA ASP A 212 17.70 3.98 7.85
C ASP A 212 16.85 2.72 7.64
N ILE A 213 15.53 2.88 7.49
CA ILE A 213 14.62 1.77 7.15
C ILE A 213 15.04 1.10 5.84
N VAL A 214 15.33 1.88 4.80
CA VAL A 214 15.75 1.30 3.52
C VAL A 214 17.11 0.62 3.63
N ALA A 215 18.06 1.20 4.34
CA ALA A 215 19.36 0.59 4.59
C ALA A 215 19.21 -0.74 5.34
N TYR A 216 18.39 -0.76 6.39
CA TYR A 216 18.04 -1.94 7.16
C TYR A 216 17.43 -3.04 6.28
N LEU A 217 16.37 -2.71 5.52
CA LEU A 217 15.72 -3.68 4.64
C LEU A 217 16.70 -4.27 3.62
N GLN A 218 17.59 -3.43 3.06
CA GLN A 218 18.60 -3.90 2.12
C GLN A 218 19.68 -4.77 2.77
N GLN A 219 20.07 -4.49 4.01
CA GLN A 219 21.06 -5.28 4.73
C GLN A 219 20.49 -6.62 5.17
N THR A 220 19.30 -6.61 5.77
CA THR A 220 18.65 -7.79 6.36
C THR A 220 18.04 -8.70 5.31
N TYR A 221 17.47 -8.10 4.26
CA TYR A 221 16.73 -8.83 3.24
C TYR A 221 17.29 -8.66 1.84
N GLY A 222 18.38 -7.93 1.62
CA GLY A 222 18.90 -7.69 0.27
C GLY A 222 20.09 -8.53 -0.16
N ALA A 223 20.70 -9.30 0.76
CA ALA A 223 21.82 -10.20 0.50
C ALA A 223 21.37 -11.67 0.65
N ASP A 224 21.81 -12.53 -0.26
CA ASP A 224 21.61 -13.99 -0.27
C ASP A 224 20.18 -14.49 0.03
N ALA A 225 19.24 -14.17 -0.87
CA ALA A 225 18.08 -15.03 -1.10
C ALA A 225 18.24 -15.74 -2.45
#